data_AF-A0A3B8V9Q3-F1
#
_entry.id   AF-A0A3B8V9Q3-F1
#
_cell.length_a   1.000
_cell.length_b   1.000
_cell.length_c   1.000
_cell.angle_alpha   90.00
_cell.angle_beta   90.00
_cell.angle_gamma   90.00
#
_symmetry.space_group_name_H-M   'P 1'
#
loop_
_entity.id
_entity.type
_entity.pdbx_description
1 polymer ?
#
loop_
_entity_poly.entity_id
_entity_poly.type
_entity_poly.pdbx_seq_one_letter_code
_entity_poly.pdbx_strand_id
1 'polypeptide(L)'
;CIGGAIRDPLSGRSYVYGAMRVTGAGNPLTPVSETLSGKLPQRKIVTTAADGYSSYGNQIGLATGIVDEIYHDGYTAKRMEIGAVIAATPAENVRRETPAAGDVVIL
;
A
#
# COMPACT_ATOMS: atom_id res chain seq x y z
N CYS A 1 -2.68 3.24 1.07
CA CYS A 1 -2.15 1.95 0.57
C CYS A 1 -1.47 1.19 1.71
N ILE A 2 -0.13 1.21 1.82
CA ILE A 2 0.62 0.39 2.78
C ILE A 2 0.16 0.56 4.24
N GLY A 3 -0.12 1.78 4.69
CA GLY A 3 -0.64 2.00 6.04
C GLY A 3 -2.02 1.36 6.30
N GLY A 4 -2.88 1.26 5.28
CA GLY A 4 -4.12 0.49 5.37
C GLY A 4 -3.86 -1.00 5.41
N ALA A 5 -3.04 -1.50 4.49
CA ALA A 5 -2.66 -2.91 4.44
C ALA A 5 -2.01 -3.40 5.75
N ILE A 6 -1.25 -2.54 6.45
CA ILE A 6 -0.70 -2.84 7.78
C ILE A 6 -1.81 -2.91 8.84
N ARG A 7 -2.74 -1.94 8.85
CA ARG A 7 -3.81 -1.91 9.86
C ARG A 7 -4.78 -3.08 9.76
N ASP A 8 -4.98 -3.63 8.57
CA ASP A 8 -5.91 -4.74 8.36
C ASP A 8 -5.52 -5.97 9.22
N PRO A 9 -4.28 -6.53 9.17
CA PRO A 9 -3.87 -7.59 10.09
C PRO A 9 -3.74 -7.15 11.55
N LEU A 10 -3.31 -5.92 11.82
CA LEU A 10 -3.21 -5.42 13.20
C LEU A 10 -4.58 -5.43 13.89
N SER A 11 -5.65 -5.08 13.17
CA SER A 11 -7.02 -5.15 13.67
C SER A 11 -7.44 -6.58 14.05
N GLY A 12 -6.83 -7.58 13.41
CA GLY A 12 -6.98 -9.01 13.70
C GLY A 12 -5.96 -9.54 14.71
N ARG A 13 -5.34 -8.68 15.53
CA ARG A 13 -4.33 -9.06 16.55
C ARG A 13 -3.11 -9.76 15.96
N SER A 14 -2.79 -9.49 14.70
CA SER A 14 -1.60 -10.01 14.04
C SER A 14 -0.45 -9.02 14.10
N TYR A 15 0.78 -9.52 14.07
CA TYR A 15 2.00 -8.73 13.90
C TYR A 15 2.45 -8.79 12.45
N VAL A 16 2.61 -7.62 11.81
CA VAL A 16 3.04 -7.49 10.42
C VAL A 16 4.56 -7.45 10.36
N TYR A 17 5.19 -8.31 9.55
CA TYR A 17 6.65 -8.44 9.50
C TYR A 17 7.25 -8.41 8.09
N GLY A 18 6.43 -8.45 7.05
CA GLY A 18 6.89 -8.28 5.67
C GLY A 18 5.92 -7.44 4.84
N ALA A 19 6.45 -6.77 3.82
CA ALA A 19 5.67 -5.99 2.87
C ALA A 19 6.14 -6.22 1.42
N MET A 20 5.22 -5.94 0.49
CA MET A 20 5.43 -6.02 -0.95
C MET A 20 4.76 -4.82 -1.63
N ARG A 21 5.43 -4.26 -2.64
CA ARG A 21 4.92 -3.19 -3.50
C ARG A 21 4.90 -3.67 -4.95
N VAL A 22 3.71 -3.89 -5.50
CA VAL A 22 3.55 -4.27 -6.92
C VAL A 22 2.67 -3.22 -7.59
N THR A 23 3.18 -2.57 -8.62
CA THR A 23 2.57 -1.31 -9.10
C THR A 23 2.55 -1.23 -10.61
N GLY A 24 1.69 -0.37 -11.13
CA GLY A 24 1.52 -0.16 -12.57
C GLY A 24 1.48 1.32 -12.90
N ALA A 25 2.27 1.74 -13.87
CA ALA A 25 2.36 3.13 -14.32
C ALA A 25 2.46 3.23 -15.84
N GLY A 26 2.13 4.40 -16.40
CA GLY A 26 2.53 4.73 -17.76
C GLY A 26 4.03 5.02 -17.84
N ASN A 27 4.57 5.19 -19.05
CA ASN A 27 5.99 5.45 -19.24
C ASN A 27 6.47 6.72 -18.49
N PRO A 28 7.41 6.61 -17.52
CA PRO A 28 7.89 7.74 -16.74
C PRO A 28 8.81 8.67 -17.53
N LEU A 29 9.24 8.26 -18.73
CA LEU A 29 10.09 9.06 -19.62
C LEU A 29 9.26 9.94 -20.58
N THR A 30 7.94 9.80 -20.60
CA THR A 30 7.07 10.65 -21.40
C THR A 30 7.28 12.13 -21.04
N PRO A 31 7.50 13.02 -22.03
CA PRO A 31 7.67 14.45 -21.79
C PRO A 31 6.50 15.05 -21.00
N VAL A 32 6.80 16.02 -20.14
CA VAL A 32 5.76 16.71 -19.34
C VAL A 32 4.72 17.38 -20.25
N SER A 33 5.11 17.86 -21.43
CA SER A 33 4.23 18.43 -22.44
C SER A 33 3.18 17.46 -22.99
N GLU A 34 3.41 16.16 -22.89
CA GLU A 34 2.48 15.11 -23.33
C GLU A 34 1.61 14.57 -22.19
N THR A 35 1.66 15.21 -21.01
CA THR A 35 0.83 14.82 -19.86
C THR A 35 -0.65 15.06 -20.18
N LEU A 36 -1.48 14.06 -19.90
CA LEU A 36 -2.93 14.17 -20.02
C LEU A 36 -3.45 15.37 -19.21
N SER A 37 -4.35 16.16 -19.81
CA SER A 37 -4.96 17.31 -19.15
C SER A 37 -5.62 16.90 -17.82
N GLY A 38 -5.32 17.65 -16.75
CA GLY A 38 -5.80 17.37 -15.39
C GLY A 38 -5.10 16.20 -14.68
N LYS A 39 -4.06 15.61 -15.26
CA LYS A 39 -3.25 14.55 -14.63
C LYS A 39 -1.86 15.05 -14.26
N LEU A 40 -1.20 14.33 -13.36
CA LEU A 40 0.22 14.53 -13.06
C LEU A 40 1.08 13.79 -14.10
N PRO A 41 2.28 14.29 -14.41
CA PRO A 41 3.23 13.57 -15.26
C PRO A 41 3.58 12.20 -14.66
N GLN A 42 3.75 11.18 -15.50
CA GLN A 42 4.06 9.82 -15.05
C GLN A 42 5.31 9.78 -14.17
N ARG A 43 6.37 10.53 -14.54
CA ARG A 43 7.59 10.69 -13.73
C ARG A 43 7.30 11.11 -12.30
N LYS A 44 6.39 12.07 -12.11
CA LYS A 44 6.03 12.58 -10.78
C LYS A 44 5.24 11.54 -9.99
N ILE A 45 4.33 10.82 -10.67
CA ILE A 45 3.52 9.76 -10.07
C ILE A 45 4.41 8.64 -9.52
N VAL A 46 5.36 8.13 -10.31
CA VAL A 46 6.20 7.01 -9.90
C VAL A 46 7.11 7.36 -8.73
N THR A 47 7.83 8.50 -8.80
CA THR A 47 8.80 8.87 -7.77
C THR A 47 8.12 9.19 -6.45
N THR A 48 7.08 10.03 -6.46
CA THR A 48 6.44 10.48 -5.21
C THR A 48 5.71 9.35 -4.49
N ALA A 49 5.24 8.32 -5.19
CA ALA A 49 4.63 7.18 -4.52
C ALA A 49 5.64 6.15 -4.02
N ALA A 50 6.76 5.94 -4.72
CA ALA A 50 7.86 5.15 -4.16
C ALA A 50 8.37 5.81 -2.86
N ASP A 51 8.51 7.14 -2.84
CA ASP A 51 8.87 7.90 -1.65
C ASP A 51 7.81 7.79 -0.55
N GLY A 52 6.53 7.95 -0.89
CA GLY A 52 5.43 7.83 0.07
C GLY A 52 5.31 6.43 0.68
N TYR A 53 5.48 5.38 -0.13
CA TYR A 53 5.47 4.00 0.31
C TYR A 53 6.63 3.72 1.27
N SER A 54 7.86 4.09 0.88
CA SER A 54 9.07 3.87 1.69
C SER A 54 9.05 4.66 2.99
N SER A 55 8.62 5.93 2.96
CA SER A 55 8.52 6.77 4.15
C SER A 55 7.66 6.13 5.24
N TYR A 56 6.47 5.64 4.88
CA TYR A 56 5.58 5.02 5.86
C TYR A 56 6.12 3.67 6.36
N GLY A 57 6.61 2.81 5.46
CA GLY A 57 7.18 1.51 5.82
C GLY A 57 8.38 1.64 6.75
N ASN A 58 9.28 2.59 6.46
CA ASN A 58 10.47 2.85 7.25
C ASN A 58 10.15 3.41 8.64
N GLN A 59 9.16 4.31 8.75
CA GLN A 59 8.73 4.83 10.05
C GLN A 59 8.19 3.74 10.98
N ILE A 60 7.52 2.73 10.42
CA ILE A 60 6.95 1.60 11.19
C ILE A 60 7.97 0.46 11.38
N GLY A 61 9.12 0.51 10.72
CA GLY A 61 10.15 -0.53 10.80
C GLY A 61 9.78 -1.81 10.03
N LEU A 62 9.00 -1.69 8.95
CA LEU A 62 8.54 -2.83 8.16
C LEU A 62 9.42 -3.08 6.94
N ALA A 63 10.05 -4.26 6.88
CA ALA A 63 10.87 -4.66 5.74
C ALA A 63 10.01 -4.92 4.49
N THR A 64 10.37 -4.28 3.38
CA THR A 64 9.76 -4.57 2.06
C THR A 64 10.64 -5.55 1.30
N GLY A 65 10.12 -6.75 1.04
CA GLY A 65 10.87 -7.82 0.38
C GLY A 65 10.75 -7.83 -1.14
N ILE A 66 9.61 -7.40 -1.69
CA ILE A 66 9.36 -7.37 -3.14
C ILE A 66 8.95 -5.96 -3.54
N VAL A 67 9.59 -5.42 -4.57
CA VAL A 67 9.22 -4.17 -5.23
C VAL A 67 9.25 -4.40 -6.73
N ASP A 68 8.10 -4.23 -7.39
CA ASP A 68 7.97 -4.38 -8.84
C ASP A 68 7.03 -3.30 -9.40
N GLU A 69 7.41 -2.71 -10.53
CA GLU A 69 6.65 -1.63 -11.19
C GLU A 69 6.56 -1.88 -12.69
N ILE A 70 5.35 -2.18 -13.15
CA ILE A 70 5.04 -2.55 -14.53
C ILE A 70 4.68 -1.30 -15.31
N TYR A 71 5.39 -1.05 -16.41
CA TYR A 71 5.11 0.05 -17.31
C TYR A 71 4.25 -0.40 -18.50
N HIS A 72 3.05 0.18 -18.63
CA HIS A 72 2.12 -0.15 -19.71
C HIS A 72 1.14 1.01 -19.95
N ASP A 73 0.79 1.27 -21.21
CA ASP A 73 -0.08 2.41 -21.60
C ASP A 73 -1.47 2.35 -20.95
N GLY A 74 -1.95 1.16 -20.63
CA GLY A 74 -3.20 0.95 -19.90
C GLY A 74 -3.24 1.60 -18.51
N TYR A 75 -2.08 1.95 -17.93
CA TYR A 75 -1.98 2.64 -16.64
C TYR A 75 -1.82 4.17 -16.76
N THR A 76 -1.73 4.72 -17.97
CA THR A 76 -1.47 6.15 -18.18
C THR A 76 -2.56 7.03 -17.58
N ALA A 77 -3.84 6.67 -17.75
CA ALA A 77 -4.96 7.42 -17.19
C ALA A 77 -5.09 7.27 -15.67
N LYS A 78 -4.66 6.12 -15.13
CA LYS A 78 -4.77 5.76 -13.72
C LYS A 78 -3.70 4.72 -13.36
N ARG A 79 -2.80 5.12 -12.45
CA ARG A 79 -1.82 4.21 -11.84
C ARG A 79 -2.51 3.07 -11.10
N MET A 80 -1.82 1.94 -11.01
CA MET A 80 -2.12 0.89 -10.04
C MET A 80 -1.11 0.98 -8.89
N GLU A 81 -1.60 1.03 -7.66
CA GLU A 81 -0.77 0.98 -6.46
C GLU A 81 -1.24 -0.18 -5.58
N ILE A 82 -0.47 -1.27 -5.50
CA ILE A 82 -0.77 -2.41 -4.63
C ILE A 82 0.31 -2.48 -3.55
N GLY A 83 -0.15 -2.53 -2.31
CA GLY A 83 0.63 -2.90 -1.15
C GLY A 83 0.07 -4.18 -0.58
N ALA A 84 0.93 -5.16 -0.36
CA ALA A 84 0.58 -6.39 0.33
C ALA A 84 1.51 -6.58 1.53
N VAL A 85 1.02 -7.26 2.55
CA VAL A 85 1.78 -7.51 3.79
C VAL A 85 1.71 -8.98 4.18
N ILE A 86 2.70 -9.41 4.94
CA ILE A 86 2.74 -10.72 5.58
C ILE A 86 2.70 -10.49 7.09
N ALA A 87 1.81 -11.21 7.76
CA ALA A 87 1.59 -11.09 9.19
C ALA A 87 1.42 -12.46 9.84
N ALA A 88 1.69 -12.52 11.15
CA ALA A 88 1.52 -13.71 11.97
C ALA A 88 0.76 -13.38 13.26
N THR A 89 0.02 -14.35 13.79
CA THR A 89 -0.63 -14.24 15.09
C THR A 89 -0.63 -15.60 15.78
N PRO A 90 -0.53 -15.67 17.13
CA PRO A 90 -0.77 -16.91 17.86
C PRO A 90 -2.15 -17.47 17.53
N ALA A 91 -2.26 -18.80 17.42
CA ALA A 91 -3.52 -19.46 17.06
C ALA A 91 -4.68 -19.08 18.02
N GLU A 92 -4.38 -18.94 19.31
CA GLU A 92 -5.35 -18.51 20.33
C GLU A 92 -5.92 -17.10 20.12
N ASN A 93 -5.23 -16.26 19.34
CA ASN A 93 -5.62 -14.88 19.01
C ASN A 93 -6.37 -14.77 17.69
N VAL A 94 -6.48 -15.86 16.92
CA VAL A 94 -7.35 -15.94 15.73
C VAL A 94 -8.80 -16.00 16.18
N ARG A 95 -9.36 -14.83 16.52
CA ARG A 95 -10.70 -14.69 17.10
C ARG A 95 -11.57 -13.78 16.25
N ARG A 96 -12.81 -14.23 16.02
CA ARG A 96 -13.90 -13.41 15.46
C ARG A 96 -15.05 -13.46 16.45
N GLU A 97 -15.34 -12.33 17.07
CA GLU A 97 -16.39 -12.17 18.08
C GLU A 97 -17.48 -11.25 17.54
N THR A 98 -18.67 -11.33 18.13
CA THR A 98 -19.79 -10.44 17.81
C THR A 98 -20.00 -9.51 18.99
N PRO A 99 -20.14 -8.19 18.77
CA PRO A 99 -20.34 -7.24 19.87
C PRO A 99 -21.62 -7.57 20.67
N ALA A 100 -21.55 -7.40 21.98
CA ALA A 100 -22.63 -7.61 22.92
C ALA A 100 -23.19 -6.28 23.45
N ALA A 101 -24.42 -6.32 23.97
CA ALA A 101 -24.99 -5.17 24.67
C ALA A 101 -24.14 -4.82 25.89
N GLY A 102 -23.70 -3.57 25.98
CA GLY A 102 -22.80 -3.09 27.03
C GLY A 102 -21.34 -2.93 26.62
N ASP A 103 -20.94 -3.44 25.44
CA ASP A 103 -19.59 -3.21 24.91
C ASP A 103 -19.36 -1.75 24.54
N VAL A 104 -18.12 -1.27 24.72
CA VAL A 104 -17.71 0.11 24.41
C VAL A 104 -16.96 0.15 23.08
N VAL A 105 -17.33 1.10 22.21
CA VAL A 105 -16.62 1.38 20.96
C VAL A 105 -15.46 2.34 21.24
N ILE A 106 -14.25 1.94 20.82
CA ILE A 106 -13.02 2.75 20.95
C ILE A 106 -12.53 3.09 19.55
N LEU A 107 -12.09 4.35 19.35
CA LEU A 107 -11.53 4.87 18.10
C LEU A 107 -10.01 5.01 18.16
#